data_AF-A0A6B3H2Y5-F1
#
_entry.id   AF-A0A6B3H2Y5-F1
#
_cell.length_a   1.000
_cell.length_b   1.000
_cell.length_c   1.000
_cell.angle_alpha   90.00
_cell.angle_beta   90.00
_cell.angle_gamma   90.00
#
_symmetry.space_group_name_H-M   'P 1'
#
loop_
_entity.id
_entity.type
_entity.pdbx_description
1 polymer ?
#
loop_
_entity_poly.entity_id
_entity_poly.type
_entity_poly.pdbx_seq_one_letter_code
_entity_poly.pdbx_strand_id
1 'polypeptide(L)' 'DRYHEKFDEPYPFDSYDQAFVPEFNAGAMENPGLVTFRDEFVYRSAVTDTERQTRAMVIAHEMAHMW' A
#
# COMPACT_ATOMS: atom_id res chain seq x y z
N ASP A 1 -2.02 5.68 11.44
CA ASP A 1 -1.45 6.36 12.63
C ASP A 1 0.02 6.74 12.47
N ARG A 2 0.90 5.85 11.98
CA ARG A 2 2.34 6.17 11.93
C ARG A 2 2.75 7.36 11.06
N TYR A 3 2.08 7.60 9.93
CA TYR A 3 2.39 8.75 9.07
C TYR A 3 1.87 10.07 9.63
N HIS A 4 0.68 10.07 10.26
CA HIS A 4 0.18 11.21 11.03
C HIS A 4 1.11 11.65 12.17
N GLU A 5 1.92 10.73 12.74
CA GLU A 5 2.92 11.09 13.75
C GLU A 5 4.24 11.59 13.15
N LYS A 6 4.48 11.33 11.86
CA LYS A 6 5.75 11.63 11.17
C LYS A 6 5.70 12.95 10.42
N PHE A 7 4.54 13.29 9.88
CA PHE A 7 4.30 14.51 9.12
C PHE A 7 3.44 15.45 9.95
N ASP A 8 3.75 16.74 9.87
CA ASP A 8 3.00 17.78 10.57
C ASP A 8 1.68 18.10 9.84
N GLU A 9 1.65 17.88 8.52
CA GLU A 9 0.49 18.07 7.68
C GLU A 9 -0.56 16.97 7.92
N PRO A 10 -1.84 17.35 8.10
CA PRO A 10 -2.91 16.36 8.16
C PRO A 10 -3.06 15.65 6.82
N TYR A 11 -3.54 14.40 6.86
CA TYR A 11 -3.91 13.67 5.65
C TYR A 11 -4.90 14.52 4.81
N PRO A 12 -4.60 14.79 3.53
CA PRO A 12 -5.33 15.80 2.76
C PRO A 12 -6.60 15.28 2.07
N PHE A 13 -6.88 13.97 2.14
CA PHE A 13 -8.03 13.34 1.47
C PHE A 13 -9.07 12.83 2.47
N ASP A 14 -10.31 12.64 2.00
CA ASP A 14 -11.42 12.22 2.87
C ASP A 14 -11.32 10.76 3.34
N SER A 15 -10.65 9.91 2.54
CA SER A 15 -10.55 8.48 2.81
C SER A 15 -9.29 7.88 2.19
N TYR A 16 -8.89 6.72 2.69
CA TYR A 16 -7.77 5.94 2.18
C TYR A 16 -8.23 4.50 1.95
N ASP A 17 -8.44 4.13 0.69
CA ASP A 17 -8.80 2.77 0.29
C ASP A 17 -7.64 2.04 -0.38
N GLN A 18 -7.69 0.71 -0.32
CA GLN A 18 -6.72 -0.18 -0.95
C GLN A 18 -7.41 -1.28 -1.72
N ALA A 19 -6.92 -1.59 -2.93
CA ALA A 19 -7.40 -2.70 -3.73
C ALA A 19 -6.26 -3.55 -4.29
N PHE A 20 -6.44 -4.87 -4.26
CA PHE A 20 -5.62 -5.80 -5.03
C PHE A 20 -6.23 -5.99 -6.42
N VAL A 21 -5.50 -5.64 -7.47
CA VAL A 21 -5.97 -5.61 -8.85
C VAL A 21 -5.35 -6.77 -9.63
N PRO A 22 -6.18 -7.63 -10.27
CA PRO A 22 -5.68 -8.73 -11.10
C PRO A 22 -4.84 -8.23 -12.28
N GLU A 23 -3.76 -8.94 -12.57
CA GLU A 23 -2.92 -8.71 -13.76
C GLU A 23 -2.40 -7.27 -13.85
N PHE A 24 -2.23 -6.61 -12.69
CA PHE A 24 -1.74 -5.26 -12.64
C PHE A 24 -0.28 -5.20 -13.11
N ASN A 25 -0.03 -4.46 -14.18
CA ASN A 25 1.28 -4.41 -14.83
C ASN A 25 2.35 -3.75 -13.94
N ALA A 26 1.96 -2.82 -13.07
CA ALA A 26 2.84 -2.22 -12.08
C ALA A 26 2.82 -3.03 -10.76
N GLY A 27 3.82 -2.84 -9.90
CA GLY A 27 3.83 -3.45 -8.57
C GLY A 27 2.71 -2.92 -7.69
N ALA A 28 2.57 -1.59 -7.64
CA ALA A 28 1.51 -0.86 -6.99
C ALA A 28 1.41 0.55 -7.61
N MET A 29 0.38 1.31 -7.23
CA MET A 29 0.16 2.69 -7.69
C MET A 29 -0.54 3.51 -6.62
N GLU A 30 0.00 4.70 -6.39
CA GLU A 30 -0.35 5.66 -5.35
C GLU A 30 -1.52 6.57 -5.70
N ASN A 31 -2.58 6.06 -6.35
CA ASN A 31 -3.70 6.94 -6.70
C ASN A 31 -4.37 7.50 -5.42
N PRO A 32 -4.49 8.83 -5.27
CA PRO A 32 -5.16 9.40 -4.11
C PRO A 32 -6.58 8.86 -3.92
N GLY A 33 -6.89 8.42 -2.71
CA GLY A 33 -8.17 7.81 -2.37
C GLY A 33 -8.32 6.33 -2.75
N LEU A 34 -7.48 5.77 -3.63
CA LEU A 34 -7.49 4.33 -3.94
C LEU A 34 -6.12 3.82 -4.38
N VAL A 35 -5.31 3.40 -3.41
CA VAL A 35 -4.03 2.77 -3.70
C VAL A 35 -4.26 1.36 -4.24
N THR A 36 -3.66 1.05 -5.39
CA THR A 36 -3.80 -0.27 -6.02
C THR A 36 -2.52 -1.06 -5.92
N PHE A 37 -2.62 -2.35 -5.62
CA PHE A 37 -1.51 -3.29 -5.57
C PHE A 37 -1.76 -4.43 -6.54
N ARG A 38 -0.71 -4.99 -7.15
CA ARG A 38 -0.89 -6.25 -7.90
C ARG A 38 -1.36 -7.38 -6.98
N ASP A 39 -2.21 -8.24 -7.51
CA ASP A 39 -2.84 -9.34 -6.79
C ASP A 39 -1.86 -10.44 -6.34
N GLU A 40 -0.65 -10.49 -6.89
CA GLU A 40 0.42 -11.40 -6.45
C GLU A 40 0.80 -11.23 -4.97
N PHE A 41 0.48 -10.08 -4.36
CA PHE A 41 0.64 -9.87 -2.92
C PHE A 41 -0.44 -10.57 -2.06
N VAL A 42 -1.48 -11.14 -2.68
CA VAL A 42 -2.49 -11.97 -2.02
C VAL A 42 -2.03 -13.43 -2.02
N TYR A 43 -1.33 -13.81 -0.96
CA TYR A 43 -0.81 -15.17 -0.80
C TYR A 43 -1.92 -16.18 -0.46
N ARG A 44 -1.96 -17.30 -1.19
CA ARG A 44 -2.93 -18.40 -0.99
C ARG A 44 -2.44 -19.50 -0.03
N SER A 45 -1.22 -19.37 0.48
CA SER A 45 -0.59 -20.30 1.42
C SER A 45 0.35 -19.54 2.37
N ALA A 46 0.96 -20.26 3.31
CA ALA A 46 2.07 -19.71 4.07
C ALA A 46 3.19 -19.26 3.13
N VAL A 47 3.83 -18.14 3.51
CA VAL A 47 4.93 -17.50 2.80
C VAL A 47 6.04 -17.16 3.79
N THR A 48 7.23 -16.91 3.27
CA THR A 48 8.40 -16.50 4.04
C THR A 48 8.18 -15.13 4.71
N ASP A 49 8.97 -14.86 5.75
CA ASP A 49 8.98 -13.54 6.39
C ASP A 49 9.43 -12.45 5.41
N THR A 50 10.36 -12.77 4.50
CA THR A 50 10.82 -11.86 3.46
C THR A 50 9.68 -11.44 2.53
N GLU A 51 8.82 -12.37 2.10
CA GLU A 51 7.65 -12.05 1.27
C GLU A 51 6.66 -11.17 2.03
N ARG A 52 6.39 -11.48 3.31
CA ARG A 52 5.55 -10.65 4.17
C ARG A 52 6.10 -9.23 4.34
N GLN A 53 7.42 -9.11 4.57
CA GLN A 53 8.11 -7.83 4.70
C GLN A 53 8.08 -7.05 3.40
N THR A 54 8.25 -7.73 2.25
CA THR A 54 8.18 -7.10 0.93
C THR A 54 6.80 -6.49 0.71
N ARG A 55 5.72 -7.24 0.97
CA ARG A 55 4.36 -6.70 0.88
C ARG A 55 4.14 -5.52 1.82
N ALA A 56 4.60 -5.62 3.07
CA ALA A 56 4.47 -4.54 4.06
C ALA A 56 5.24 -3.28 3.63
N MET A 57 6.43 -3.44 3.06
CA MET A 57 7.25 -2.34 2.53
C MET A 57 6.54 -1.64 1.38
N VAL A 58 5.97 -2.38 0.42
CA VAL A 58 5.24 -1.79 -0.70
C VAL A 58 3.99 -1.05 -0.22
N ILE A 59 3.20 -1.63 0.70
CA ILE A 59 2.05 -0.93 1.30
C ILE A 59 2.50 0.36 1.98
N ALA A 60 3.60 0.31 2.74
CA ALA A 60 4.12 1.50 3.38
C ALA A 60 4.61 2.55 2.37
N HIS A 61 5.28 2.13 1.29
CA HIS A 61 5.73 3.01 0.20
C HIS A 61 4.57 3.79 -0.41
N GLU A 62 3.51 3.09 -0.84
CA GLU A 62 2.37 3.75 -1.49
C GLU A 62 1.56 4.62 -0.52
N MET A 63 1.47 4.22 0.75
CA MET A 63 0.84 5.03 1.79
C MET A 63 1.62 6.33 2.05
N ALA A 64 2.95 6.31 1.91
CA ALA A 64 3.79 7.49 2.12
C ALA A 64 3.52 8.58 1.08
N HIS A 65 3.20 8.23 -0.17
CA HIS A 65 2.85 9.18 -1.23
C HIS A 65 1.59 10.00 -0.97
N MET A 66 0.79 9.64 0.03
CA MET A 66 -0.42 10.39 0.36
C MET A 66 -0.16 11.69 1.15
N TRP A 67 1.07 11.89 1.59
CA TRP A 67 1.58 13.09 2.24
C TRP A 67 2.65 13.73 1.35
#